data_AF-A0A916XZL8-F1
#
_entry.id   AF-A0A916XZL8-F1
#
_cell.length_a   1.000
_cell.length_b   1.000
_cell.length_c   1.000
_cell.angle_alpha   90.00
_cell.angle_beta   90.00
_cell.angle_gamma   90.00
#
_symmetry.space_group_name_H-M   'P 1'
#
loop_
_entity.id
_entity.type
_entity.pdbx_description
1 polymer ?
#
loop_
_entity_poly.entity_id
_entity_poly.type
_entity_poly.pdbx_seq_one_letter_code
_entity_poly.pdbx_strand_id
1 'polypeptide(L)'
;MNLFYERMEHNELLWSFETNQTLCKSLAYMTTFKEYDNFKVEPKKHSIEVFNDQITVSLLLYVGFENEEYVANCNLKNFHIVSFQKVTKEMIEFKMFENEIKYINSKALFFTALSFTENDLCDSMKTLLDI
;
A
#
# COMPACT_ATOMS: atom_id res chain seq x y z
N MET A 1 -7.69 20.40 16.30
CA MET A 1 -8.02 19.31 15.37
C MET A 1 -7.47 19.73 14.02
N ASN A 2 -6.28 19.24 13.65
CA ASN A 2 -5.73 19.52 12.32
C ASN A 2 -6.50 18.64 11.34
N LEU A 3 -7.50 19.21 10.69
CA LEU A 3 -8.20 18.58 9.57
C LEU A 3 -7.22 18.54 8.39
N PHE A 4 -6.40 17.48 8.32
CA PHE A 4 -5.77 17.12 7.06
C PHE A 4 -6.91 16.72 6.11
N TYR A 5 -7.02 17.42 4.98
CA TYR A 5 -7.93 17.00 3.92
C TYR A 5 -7.34 15.74 3.29
N GLU A 6 -7.77 14.58 3.79
CA GLU A 6 -7.43 13.30 3.22
C GLU A 6 -8.34 13.06 2.01
N ARG A 7 -7.75 12.68 0.87
CA ARG A 7 -8.53 12.46 -0.35
C ARG A 7 -9.51 11.32 -0.11
N MET A 8 -10.75 11.48 -0.58
CA MET A 8 -11.77 10.44 -0.42
C MET A 8 -11.32 9.09 -0.97
N GLU A 9 -10.60 9.09 -2.10
CA GLU A 9 -10.01 7.87 -2.71
C GLU A 9 -9.07 7.14 -1.73
N HIS A 10 -8.30 7.88 -0.92
CA HIS A 10 -7.38 7.28 0.05
C HIS A 10 -8.13 6.66 1.23
N ASN A 11 -9.25 7.26 1.64
CA ASN A 11 -10.11 6.70 2.68
C ASN A 11 -10.81 5.41 2.21
N GLU A 12 -11.33 5.41 0.97
CA GLU A 12 -11.90 4.20 0.37
C GLU A 12 -10.85 3.10 0.21
N LEU A 13 -9.63 3.48 -0.17
CA LEU A 13 -8.51 2.56 -0.29
C LEU A 13 -8.12 1.98 1.07
N LEU A 14 -8.03 2.80 2.11
CA LEU A 14 -7.81 2.37 3.49
C LEU A 14 -8.89 1.36 3.91
N TRP A 15 -10.17 1.72 3.74
CA TRP A 15 -11.29 0.86 4.07
C TRP A 15 -11.24 -0.49 3.32
N SER A 16 -10.83 -0.46 2.05
CA SER A 16 -10.64 -1.66 1.24
C SER A 16 -9.58 -2.57 1.85
N PHE A 17 -8.43 -2.03 2.28
CA PHE A 17 -7.39 -2.83 2.93
C PHE A 17 -7.83 -3.34 4.31
N GLU A 18 -8.45 -2.50 5.14
CA GLU A 18 -8.91 -2.88 6.50
C GLU A 18 -9.92 -4.02 6.48
N THR A 19 -10.82 -4.04 5.49
CA THR A 19 -11.91 -5.03 5.42
C THR A 19 -11.56 -6.27 4.59
N ASN A 20 -10.48 -6.23 3.79
CA ASN A 20 -10.15 -7.27 2.82
C ASN A 20 -8.73 -7.81 3.03
N GLN A 21 -8.64 -8.91 3.77
CA GLN A 21 -7.38 -9.62 3.97
C GLN A 21 -6.82 -10.17 2.66
N THR A 22 -7.65 -10.64 1.72
CA THR A 22 -7.17 -11.12 0.41
C THR A 22 -6.46 -10.02 -0.36
N LEU A 23 -6.95 -8.78 -0.29
CA LEU A 23 -6.29 -7.64 -0.90
C LEU A 23 -4.92 -7.36 -0.25
N CYS A 24 -4.84 -7.42 1.08
CA CYS A 24 -3.58 -7.29 1.82
C CYS A 24 -2.56 -8.36 1.43
N LYS A 25 -2.99 -9.64 1.37
CA LYS A 25 -2.16 -10.77 0.95
C LYS A 25 -1.64 -10.56 -0.47
N SER A 26 -2.50 -10.10 -1.37
CA SER A 26 -2.17 -9.84 -2.76
C SER A 26 -1.13 -8.75 -2.90
N LEU A 27 -1.25 -7.67 -2.12
CA LEU A 27 -0.28 -6.59 -2.11
C LEU A 27 1.10 -7.09 -1.65
N ALA A 28 1.15 -7.84 -0.55
CA ALA A 28 2.39 -8.40 -0.04
C ALA A 28 3.02 -9.42 -1.01
N TYR A 29 2.19 -10.26 -1.63
CA TYR A 29 2.62 -11.22 -2.65
C TYR A 29 3.21 -10.51 -3.88
N MET A 30 2.53 -9.49 -4.43
CA MET A 30 3.07 -8.73 -5.56
C MET A 30 4.36 -7.98 -5.21
N THR A 31 4.54 -7.64 -3.93
CA THR A 31 5.72 -6.92 -3.44
C THR A 31 6.94 -7.83 -3.28
N THR A 32 6.75 -9.11 -2.98
CA THR A 32 7.83 -10.01 -2.51
C THR A 32 7.86 -11.40 -3.14
N PHE A 33 6.81 -11.77 -3.87
CA PHE A 33 6.54 -13.11 -4.40
C PHE A 33 6.49 -14.20 -3.31
N LYS A 34 6.03 -13.85 -2.11
CA LYS A 34 5.84 -14.76 -0.98
C LYS A 34 4.45 -14.58 -0.38
N GLU A 35 3.92 -15.67 0.18
CA GLU A 35 2.65 -15.65 0.88
C GLU A 35 2.84 -15.25 2.34
N TYR A 36 1.90 -14.45 2.84
CA TYR A 36 1.82 -13.98 4.22
C TYR A 36 0.35 -13.86 4.60
N ASP A 37 0.04 -13.90 5.88
CA ASP A 37 -1.32 -13.85 6.41
C ASP A 37 -1.43 -12.95 7.64
N ASN A 38 -2.66 -12.75 8.13
CA ASN A 38 -2.98 -12.03 9.37
C ASN A 38 -2.47 -10.59 9.39
N PHE A 39 -2.83 -9.83 8.35
CA PHE A 39 -2.42 -8.45 8.23
C PHE A 39 -3.24 -7.53 9.13
N LYS A 40 -2.53 -6.58 9.73
CA LYS A 40 -3.10 -5.35 10.27
C LYS A 40 -2.88 -4.24 9.26
N VAL A 41 -3.81 -3.29 9.26
CA VAL A 41 -3.76 -2.10 8.42
C VAL A 41 -3.83 -0.90 9.33
N GLU A 42 -2.92 0.05 9.14
CA GLU A 42 -2.88 1.28 9.93
C GLU A 42 -2.68 2.48 8.99
N PRO A 43 -3.54 3.51 9.05
CA PRO A 43 -3.29 4.75 8.37
C PRO A 43 -2.14 5.49 9.07
N LYS A 44 -1.16 5.93 8.28
CA LYS A 44 -0.14 6.88 8.69
C LYS A 44 -0.45 8.24 8.07
N LYS A 45 0.42 9.22 8.29
CA LYS A 45 0.21 10.60 7.85
C LYS A 45 0.40 10.75 6.35
N HIS A 46 1.29 9.96 5.76
CA HIS A 46 1.70 10.01 4.37
C HIS A 46 1.59 8.66 3.64
N SER A 47 1.20 7.60 4.34
CA SER A 47 1.05 6.26 3.79
C SER A 47 -0.05 5.45 4.48
N ILE A 48 -0.40 4.31 3.90
CA ILE A 48 -1.15 3.24 4.57
C ILE A 48 -0.17 2.09 4.80
N GLU A 49 -0.04 1.63 6.04
CA GLU A 49 0.80 0.48 6.37
C GLU A 49 -0.03 -0.79 6.43
N VAL A 50 0.37 -1.80 5.64
CA VAL A 50 -0.16 -3.16 5.67
C VAL A 50 0.94 -4.07 6.22
N PHE A 51 0.74 -4.64 7.40
CA PHE A 51 1.82 -5.32 8.11
C PHE A 51 1.38 -6.50 8.98
N ASN A 52 2.33 -7.35 9.29
CA ASN A 52 2.25 -8.37 10.33
C ASN A 52 3.64 -8.52 10.98
N ASP A 53 3.85 -9.57 11.78
CA ASP A 53 5.13 -9.80 12.47
C ASP A 53 6.32 -10.13 11.52
N GLN A 54 6.06 -10.36 10.22
CA GLN A 54 7.03 -10.82 9.24
C GLN A 54 7.33 -9.81 8.13
N ILE A 55 6.39 -8.94 7.80
CA ILE A 55 6.50 -7.98 6.69
C ILE A 55 5.75 -6.70 7.01
N THR A 56 6.28 -5.58 6.51
CA THR A 56 5.60 -4.28 6.51
C THR A 56 5.65 -3.72 5.11
N VAL A 57 4.49 -3.36 4.57
CA VAL A 57 4.35 -2.70 3.27
C VAL A 57 3.71 -1.34 3.48
N SER A 58 4.46 -0.26 3.24
CA SER A 58 3.93 1.11 3.23
C SER A 58 3.48 1.49 1.83
N LEU A 59 2.19 1.74 1.66
CA LEU A 59 1.62 2.30 0.44
C LEU A 59 1.67 3.83 0.49
N LEU A 60 2.51 4.42 -0.35
CA LEU A 60 2.80 5.86 -0.37
C LEU A 60 1.61 6.64 -0.96
N LEU A 61 1.08 7.60 -0.19
CA LEU A 61 -0.04 8.47 -0.59
C LEU A 61 0.40 9.92 -0.84
N TYR A 62 1.32 10.45 -0.03
CA TYR A 62 1.69 11.86 -0.04
C TYR A 62 3.19 12.08 0.11
N VAL A 63 3.67 13.22 -0.41
CA VAL A 63 5.00 13.78 -0.07
C VAL A 63 5.08 14.11 1.42
N GLY A 64 6.27 14.03 1.99
CA GLY A 64 6.53 14.11 3.43
C GLY A 64 6.84 12.75 4.05
N PHE A 65 6.48 11.65 3.37
CA PHE A 65 6.85 10.28 3.75
C PHE A 65 8.37 10.13 3.97
N GLU A 66 9.19 10.75 3.11
CA GLU A 66 10.64 10.73 3.14
C GLU A 66 11.25 11.29 4.44
N ASN A 67 10.56 12.23 5.10
CA ASN A 67 11.10 12.97 6.23
C ASN A 67 10.75 12.32 7.58
N GLU A 68 9.63 11.61 7.64
CA GLU A 68 9.08 11.08 8.89
C GLU A 68 9.02 9.55 8.86
N GLU A 69 8.16 9.01 8.01
CA GLU A 69 7.82 7.57 8.00
C GLU A 69 8.96 6.72 7.45
N TYR A 70 9.63 7.16 6.38
CA TYR A 70 10.79 6.46 5.83
C TYR A 70 11.93 6.38 6.86
N VAL A 71 12.26 7.50 7.51
CA VAL A 71 13.33 7.56 8.50
C VAL A 71 13.05 6.65 9.70
N ALA A 72 11.79 6.54 10.12
CA ALA A 72 11.38 5.66 11.20
C ALA A 72 11.48 4.16 10.81
N ASN A 73 11.16 3.82 9.56
CA ASN A 73 10.93 2.44 9.15
C ASN A 73 12.05 1.83 8.31
N CYS A 74 13.01 2.61 7.78
CA CYS A 74 14.03 2.13 6.85
C CYS A 74 14.94 1.01 7.41
N ASN A 75 15.04 0.90 8.75
CA ASN A 75 15.81 -0.14 9.41
C ASN A 75 14.98 -1.39 9.77
N LEU A 76 13.67 -1.39 9.51
CA LEU A 76 12.81 -2.54 9.77
C LEU A 76 13.18 -3.69 8.81
N LYS A 77 13.25 -4.90 9.37
CA LYS A 77 13.49 -6.10 8.57
C LYS A 77 12.27 -6.36 7.69
N ASN A 78 12.48 -6.56 6.38
CA ASN A 78 11.43 -6.86 5.41
C ASN A 78 10.39 -5.73 5.25
N PHE A 79 10.87 -4.49 5.28
CA PHE A 79 10.10 -3.30 4.94
C PHE A 79 10.08 -3.05 3.42
N HIS A 80 8.91 -2.71 2.88
CA HIS A 80 8.74 -2.42 1.46
C HIS A 80 7.90 -1.17 1.28
N ILE A 81 8.30 -0.35 0.30
CA ILE A 81 7.59 0.86 -0.06
C ILE A 81 6.92 0.62 -1.41
N VAL A 82 5.63 0.88 -1.50
CA VAL A 82 4.84 0.69 -2.72
C VAL A 82 4.19 2.01 -3.12
N SER A 83 4.10 2.24 -4.43
CA SER A 83 3.24 3.28 -5.00
C SER A 83 2.37 2.72 -6.12
N PHE A 84 1.15 3.22 -6.23
CA PHE A 84 0.26 2.96 -7.36
C PHE A 84 0.46 3.92 -8.54
N GLN A 85 1.38 4.88 -8.42
CA GLN A 85 1.70 5.84 -9.46
C GLN A 85 3.15 5.68 -9.91
N LYS A 86 3.37 5.48 -11.21
CA LYS A 86 4.73 5.35 -11.77
C LYS A 86 5.57 6.61 -11.52
N VAL A 87 4.92 7.78 -11.61
CA VAL A 87 5.54 9.09 -11.47
C VAL A 87 6.14 9.33 -10.08
N THR A 88 5.71 8.58 -9.05
CA THR A 88 6.25 8.75 -7.68
C THR A 88 7.76 8.63 -7.65
N LYS A 89 8.37 7.71 -8.43
CA LYS A 89 9.83 7.57 -8.47
C LYS A 89 10.55 8.77 -9.08
N GLU A 90 9.86 9.55 -9.89
CA GLU A 90 10.43 10.70 -10.60
C GLU A 90 10.31 11.99 -9.77
N MET A 91 9.62 11.94 -8.63
CA MET A 91 9.44 13.08 -7.73
C MET A 91 10.74 13.37 -6.97
N ILE A 92 11.09 14.65 -6.87
CA ILE A 92 12.35 15.08 -6.25
C ILE A 92 12.42 14.71 -4.77
N GLU A 93 11.27 14.68 -4.10
CA GLU A 93 11.11 14.31 -2.69
C GLU A 93 11.56 12.87 -2.41
N PHE A 94 11.41 11.96 -3.38
CA PHE A 94 11.70 10.54 -3.20
C PHE A 94 13.03 10.08 -3.79
N LYS A 95 13.81 11.01 -4.35
CA LYS A 95 15.06 10.72 -5.07
C LYS A 95 16.09 9.94 -4.25
N MET A 96 16.10 10.10 -2.92
CA MET A 96 17.05 9.41 -2.04
C MET A 96 16.84 7.89 -1.98
N PHE A 97 15.62 7.41 -2.22
CA PHE A 97 15.25 5.99 -2.12
C PHE A 97 14.32 5.56 -3.27
N GLU A 98 14.38 6.26 -4.41
CA GLU A 98 13.54 6.00 -5.59
C GLU A 98 13.61 4.54 -6.09
N ASN A 99 14.77 3.90 -5.88
CA ASN A 99 15.02 2.50 -6.25
C ASN A 99 14.35 1.50 -5.29
N GLU A 100 14.00 1.93 -4.08
CA GLU A 100 13.33 1.10 -3.07
C GLU A 100 11.80 1.12 -3.23
N ILE A 101 11.26 2.17 -3.83
CA ILE A 101 9.83 2.26 -4.14
C ILE A 101 9.49 1.22 -5.20
N LYS A 102 8.44 0.44 -5.00
CA LYS A 102 7.92 -0.52 -5.98
C LYS A 102 6.65 0.02 -6.59
N TYR A 103 6.63 0.14 -7.90
CA TYR A 103 5.38 0.45 -8.60
C TYR A 103 4.53 -0.81 -8.70
N ILE A 104 3.32 -0.77 -8.15
CA ILE A 104 2.31 -1.80 -8.33
C ILE A 104 1.16 -1.18 -9.09
N ASN A 105 0.77 -1.79 -10.20
CA ASN A 105 -0.41 -1.34 -10.91
C ASN A 105 -1.67 -1.75 -10.13
N SER A 106 -2.54 -0.80 -9.82
CA SER A 106 -3.79 -0.99 -9.06
C SER A 106 -4.70 -2.07 -9.68
N LYS A 107 -4.81 -2.11 -11.01
CA LYS A 107 -5.56 -3.16 -11.74
C LYS A 107 -4.88 -4.52 -11.67
N ALA A 108 -3.55 -4.57 -11.71
CA ALA A 108 -2.85 -5.83 -11.52
C ALA A 108 -3.07 -6.38 -10.11
N LEU A 109 -3.06 -5.52 -9.09
CA LEU A 109 -3.41 -5.89 -7.72
C LEU A 109 -4.84 -6.43 -7.63
N PHE A 110 -5.79 -5.78 -8.30
CA PHE A 110 -7.17 -6.25 -8.39
C PHE A 110 -7.24 -7.68 -8.96
N PHE A 111 -6.61 -7.95 -10.11
CA PHE A 111 -6.65 -9.29 -10.71
C PHE A 111 -5.89 -10.35 -9.90
N THR A 112 -4.79 -9.97 -9.24
CA THR A 112 -4.10 -10.87 -8.31
C THR A 112 -4.98 -11.22 -7.13
N ALA A 113 -5.67 -10.25 -6.53
CA ALA A 113 -6.61 -10.52 -5.45
C ALA A 113 -7.79 -11.40 -5.89
N LEU A 114 -8.34 -11.18 -7.10
CA LEU A 114 -9.34 -12.08 -7.66
C LEU A 114 -8.84 -13.53 -7.77
N SER A 115 -7.58 -13.72 -8.18
CA SER A 115 -6.99 -15.06 -8.32
C SER A 115 -6.80 -15.79 -6.99
N PHE A 116 -6.74 -15.07 -5.87
CA PHE A 116 -6.67 -15.64 -4.52
C PHE A 116 -8.06 -15.91 -3.90
N THR A 117 -9.15 -15.56 -4.59
CA THR A 117 -10.51 -15.76 -4.07
C THR A 117 -11.24 -16.95 -4.65
N GLU A 118 -12.04 -17.59 -3.81
CA GLU A 118 -12.99 -18.65 -4.20
C GLU A 118 -14.44 -18.13 -4.36
N ASN A 119 -14.78 -16.88 -3.99
CA ASN A 119 -16.14 -16.29 -4.09
C ASN A 119 -16.16 -14.75 -4.21
N ASP A 120 -17.28 -14.20 -4.71
CA ASP A 120 -17.53 -12.82 -5.17
C ASP A 120 -16.96 -11.68 -4.28
N LEU A 121 -15.77 -11.20 -4.64
CA LEU A 121 -15.04 -10.10 -3.98
C LEU A 121 -15.39 -8.70 -4.54
N CYS A 122 -16.34 -8.62 -5.46
CA CYS A 122 -16.48 -7.55 -6.45
C CYS A 122 -16.76 -6.14 -5.91
N ASP A 123 -17.29 -5.99 -4.69
CA ASP A 123 -17.71 -4.66 -4.21
C ASP A 123 -16.58 -3.88 -3.50
N SER A 124 -15.74 -4.54 -2.70
CA SER A 124 -14.64 -3.89 -1.97
C SER A 124 -13.46 -3.46 -2.86
N MET A 125 -13.44 -3.89 -4.12
CA MET A 125 -12.28 -3.74 -5.00
C MET A 125 -12.50 -2.77 -6.16
N LYS A 126 -13.70 -2.17 -6.29
CA LYS A 126 -14.04 -1.20 -7.34
C LYS A 126 -13.12 0.01 -7.32
N THR A 127 -12.78 0.53 -6.14
CA THR A 127 -11.91 1.70 -5.98
C THR A 127 -10.52 1.48 -6.59
N LEU A 128 -10.00 0.25 -6.61
CA LEU A 128 -8.71 -0.06 -7.28
C LEU A 128 -8.75 0.10 -8.80
N LEU A 129 -9.92 0.08 -9.42
CA LEU A 129 -10.05 0.26 -10.87
C LEU A 129 -9.97 1.73 -11.29
N ASP A 130 -10.26 2.64 -10.36
CA ASP A 130 -10.40 4.08 -10.59
C ASP A 130 -9.15 4.89 -10.15
N ILE A 131 -8.20 4.26 -9.44
CA ILE A 131 -6.87 4.81 -9.08
C ILE A 131 -5.87 4.56 -10.20
#